data_AF-A0A9W3PIX4-F1
#
_entry.id   AF-A0A9W3PIX4-F1
#
_cell.length_a   1.000
_cell.length_b   1.000
_cell.length_c   1.000
_cell.angle_alpha   90.00
_cell.angle_beta   90.00
_cell.angle_gamma   90.00
#
_symmetry.space_group_name_H-M   'P 1'
#
loop_
_entity.id
_entity.type
_entity.pdbx_description
1 polymer ?
#
loop_
_entity_poly.entity_id
_entity_poly.type
_entity_poly.pdbx_seq_one_letter_code
_entity_poly.pdbx_strand_id
1 'polypeptide(L)'
;MIVEIRKTVSGTEYWDNEEKRSLFVPTGEEPGFEVTVNPESMIADKGFATGGYLTKDNLAIGESGTELILSNKTIKELREYADELGVEIPADVKKKEDIIELLS
;
A
#
# COMPACT_ATOMS: atom_id res chain seq x y z
N MET A 1 -14.61 17.30 4.16
CA MET A 1 -14.32 16.21 3.18
C MET A 1 -15.49 15.26 3.10
N ILE A 2 -16.13 15.16 1.92
CA ILE A 2 -17.26 14.27 1.68
C ILE A 2 -16.83 13.15 0.73
N VAL A 3 -17.00 11.89 1.13
CA VAL A 3 -16.53 10.72 0.35
C VAL A 3 -17.68 9.79 0.05
N GLU A 4 -17.68 9.19 -1.14
CA GLU A 4 -18.60 8.10 -1.48
C GLU A 4 -18.26 6.88 -0.61
N ILE A 5 -19.27 6.33 0.08
CA ILE A 5 -19.10 5.14 0.92
C ILE A 5 -19.84 3.93 0.39
N ARG A 6 -20.91 4.13 -0.39
CA ARG A 6 -21.68 3.05 -1.00
C ARG A 6 -22.48 3.55 -2.21
N LYS A 7 -22.57 2.70 -3.22
CA LYS A 7 -23.50 2.85 -4.35
C LYS A 7 -24.50 1.70 -4.39
N THR A 8 -25.77 2.02 -4.61
CA THR A 8 -26.88 1.05 -4.68
C THR A 8 -27.77 1.34 -5.90
N VAL A 9 -28.76 0.47 -6.14
CA VAL A 9 -29.77 0.71 -7.18
C VAL A 9 -30.61 1.97 -6.91
N SER A 10 -30.80 2.34 -5.65
CA SER A 10 -31.65 3.46 -5.24
C SER A 10 -30.92 4.80 -5.22
N GLY A 11 -29.59 4.78 -5.09
CA GLY A 11 -28.78 5.99 -5.02
C GLY A 11 -27.40 5.74 -4.44
N THR A 12 -26.70 6.84 -4.16
CA THR A 12 -25.34 6.86 -3.63
C THR A 12 -25.32 7.47 -2.23
N GLU A 13 -24.69 6.77 -1.29
CA GLU A 13 -24.46 7.21 0.08
C GLU A 13 -23.05 7.81 0.21
N TYR A 14 -22.96 8.94 0.88
CA TYR A 14 -21.72 9.66 1.16
C TYR A 14 -21.55 9.89 2.66
N TRP A 15 -20.30 10.01 3.10
CA TRP A 15 -19.95 10.37 4.47
C TRP A 15 -19.37 11.78 4.52
N ASP A 16 -19.97 12.66 5.31
CA ASP A 16 -19.47 13.99 5.60
C ASP A 16 -18.57 13.96 6.84
N ASN A 17 -17.27 14.18 6.66
CA ASN A 17 -16.31 14.20 7.77
C ASN A 17 -16.39 15.46 8.64
N GLU A 18 -16.93 16.56 8.14
CA GLU A 18 -17.05 17.82 8.89
C GLU A 18 -18.31 17.80 9.74
N GLU A 19 -19.45 17.45 9.13
CA GLU A 19 -20.74 17.42 9.82
C GLU A 19 -21.04 16.08 10.51
N LYS A 20 -20.15 15.08 10.34
CA LYS A 20 -20.25 13.73 10.96
C LYS A 20 -21.59 13.04 10.69
N ARG A 21 -22.06 13.10 9.45
CA ARG A 21 -23.34 12.50 9.04
C ARG A 21 -23.29 11.85 7.67
N SER A 22 -24.25 10.97 7.43
CA SER A 22 -24.49 10.38 6.10
C SER A 22 -25.34 11.31 5.23
N LEU A 23 -24.98 11.40 3.96
CA LEU A 23 -25.75 12.07 2.92
C LEU A 23 -26.19 11.03 1.89
N PHE A 24 -27.39 11.18 1.34
CA PHE A 24 -27.93 10.29 0.31
C PHE A 24 -28.35 11.10 -0.92
N VAL A 25 -27.91 10.64 -2.09
CA VAL A 25 -28.29 11.21 -3.40
C VAL A 25 -29.02 10.13 -4.20
N PRO A 26 -30.29 10.33 -4.60
CA PRO A 26 -31.04 9.38 -5.40
C PRO A 26 -30.38 9.07 -6.74
N THR A 27 -30.64 7.88 -7.28
CA THR A 27 -30.17 7.51 -8.63
C THR A 27 -30.71 8.47 -9.68
N GLY A 28 -29.82 9.05 -10.48
CA GLY A 28 -30.16 10.01 -11.54
C GLY A 28 -30.05 11.47 -11.12
N GLU A 29 -29.77 11.74 -9.84
CA GLU A 29 -29.47 13.09 -9.35
C GLU A 29 -27.96 13.28 -9.17
N GLU A 30 -27.50 14.52 -9.39
CA GLU A 30 -26.13 14.92 -9.08
C GLU A 30 -26.04 15.46 -7.64
N PRO A 31 -24.94 15.19 -6.92
CA PRO A 31 -24.74 15.73 -5.58
C PRO A 31 -24.66 17.26 -5.59
N GLY A 32 -25.41 17.91 -4.69
CA GLY A 32 -25.33 19.37 -4.48
C GLY A 32 -24.12 19.83 -3.67
N PHE A 33 -23.08 19.00 -3.57
CA PHE A 33 -21.87 19.22 -2.78
C PHE A 33 -20.65 18.65 -3.50
N GLU A 34 -19.46 19.16 -3.18
CA GLU A 34 -18.22 18.66 -3.75
C GLU A 34 -17.87 17.29 -3.16
N VAL A 35 -17.73 16.29 -4.04
CA VAL A 35 -17.32 14.93 -3.66
C VAL A 35 -15.81 14.81 -3.78
N THR A 36 -15.17 14.42 -2.69
CA THR A 36 -13.74 14.08 -2.68
C THR A 36 -13.54 12.68 -3.26
N VAL A 37 -12.95 12.62 -4.45
CA VAL A 37 -12.59 11.37 -5.13
C VAL A 37 -11.16 11.00 -4.77
N ASN A 38 -10.93 9.76 -4.35
CA ASN A 38 -9.61 9.24 -3.97
C ASN A 38 -8.88 10.08 -2.90
N PRO A 39 -9.46 10.23 -1.68
CA PRO A 39 -8.76 10.90 -0.59
C PRO A 39 -7.43 10.19 -0.29
N GLU A 40 -6.43 10.93 0.20
CA GLU A 40 -5.10 10.37 0.52
C GLU A 40 -5.20 9.17 1.48
N SER A 41 -6.16 9.18 2.40
CA SER A 41 -6.43 8.07 3.32
C SER A 41 -6.87 6.76 2.63
N MET A 42 -7.32 6.83 1.38
CA MET A 42 -7.69 5.66 0.56
C MET A 42 -6.57 5.24 -0.39
N ILE A 43 -5.48 6.00 -0.48
CA ILE A 43 -4.28 5.56 -1.17
C ILE A 43 -3.59 4.58 -0.23
N ALA A 44 -3.61 3.30 -0.59
CA ALA A 44 -2.85 2.29 0.13
C ALA A 44 -1.38 2.74 0.14
N ASP A 45 -0.85 2.97 1.34
CA ASP A 45 0.58 3.20 1.50
C ASP A 45 1.29 1.97 0.91
N LYS A 46 2.23 2.19 -0.02
CA LYS A 46 2.95 1.12 -0.70
C LYS A 46 3.67 0.21 0.30
N GLY A 47 3.97 0.72 1.50
CA GLY A 47 4.51 -0.04 2.62
C GLY A 47 3.57 -1.07 3.26
N PHE A 48 2.25 -0.93 3.12
CA PHE A 48 1.28 -1.93 3.60
C PHE A 48 1.14 -3.12 2.65
N ALA A 49 1.29 -2.89 1.35
CA ALA A 49 1.27 -3.95 0.34
C ALA A 49 2.43 -4.95 0.51
N THR A 50 3.46 -4.57 1.27
CA THR A 50 4.64 -5.37 1.59
C THR A 50 4.57 -6.02 2.97
N GLY A 51 3.38 -6.16 3.58
CA GLY A 51 3.22 -6.86 4.86
C GLY A 51 3.87 -6.17 6.07
N GLY A 52 4.18 -4.89 5.97
CA GLY A 52 4.69 -4.09 7.08
C GLY A 52 3.59 -3.58 8.02
N TYR A 53 3.98 -3.17 9.22
CA TYR A 53 3.13 -2.49 10.20
C TYR A 53 3.78 -1.17 10.65
N LEU A 54 2.95 -0.15 10.88
CA LEU A 54 3.43 1.16 11.34
C LEU A 54 3.80 1.10 12.83
N THR A 55 5.03 1.46 13.14
CA THR A 55 5.44 1.86 14.49
C THR A 55 5.35 3.38 14.61
N LYS A 56 5.45 3.95 15.82
CA LYS A 56 5.30 5.40 16.04
C LYS A 56 6.18 6.27 15.12
N ASP A 57 7.33 5.73 14.70
CA ASP A 57 8.36 6.51 14.03
C ASP A 57 8.73 5.98 12.64
N ASN A 58 8.34 4.74 12.26
CA ASN A 58 8.70 4.12 10.98
C ASN A 58 7.77 2.94 10.59
N LEU A 59 7.75 2.60 9.30
CA LEU A 59 7.21 1.33 8.81
C LEU A 59 8.17 0.19 9.21
N ALA A 60 7.72 -0.70 10.09
CA ALA A 60 8.42 -1.94 10.41
C ALA A 60 7.95 -3.03 9.45
N ILE A 61 8.89 -3.68 8.78
CA ILE A 61 8.59 -4.77 7.83
C ILE A 61 8.94 -6.08 8.54
N GLY A 62 7.95 -6.96 8.72
CA GLY A 62 8.18 -8.29 9.29
C GLY A 62 8.86 -9.23 8.27
N GLU A 63 9.37 -10.38 8.71
CA GLU A 63 10.08 -11.36 7.87
C GLU A 63 9.33 -11.69 6.56
N SER A 64 8.03 -11.99 6.66
CA SER A 64 7.17 -12.28 5.49
C SER A 64 7.05 -11.09 4.53
N GLY A 65 7.12 -9.87 5.06
CA GLY A 65 7.13 -8.65 4.26
C GLY A 65 8.47 -8.39 3.56
N THR A 66 9.56 -8.67 4.25
CA THR A 66 10.93 -8.60 3.71
C THR A 66 11.08 -9.57 2.54
N GLU A 67 10.66 -10.82 2.70
CA GLU A 67 10.69 -11.83 1.64
C GLU A 67 9.85 -11.43 0.41
N LEU A 68 8.68 -10.83 0.61
CA LEU A 68 7.84 -10.31 -0.48
C LEU A 68 8.52 -9.15 -1.23
N ILE A 69 9.24 -8.27 -0.54
CA ILE A 69 9.98 -7.16 -1.18
C ILE A 69 11.15 -7.70 -1.99
N LEU A 70 11.93 -8.59 -1.39
CA LEU A 70 13.09 -9.19 -2.03
C LEU A 70 12.69 -10.05 -3.24
N SER A 71 11.58 -10.80 -3.15
CA SER A 71 11.05 -11.59 -4.27
C SER A 71 10.51 -10.75 -5.43
N ASN A 72 10.20 -9.47 -5.23
CA ASN A 72 9.82 -8.55 -6.31
C ASN A 72 11.02 -7.89 -7.02
N LYS A 73 12.21 -7.89 -6.42
CA LYS A 73 13.43 -7.33 -7.02
C LYS A 73 14.04 -8.26 -8.08
N THR A 74 14.72 -7.68 -9.06
CA THR A 74 15.58 -8.43 -10.00
C THR A 74 16.89 -8.85 -9.32
N ILE A 75 17.63 -9.79 -9.93
CA ILE A 75 18.93 -10.24 -9.40
C ILE A 75 19.92 -9.07 -9.27
N LYS A 76 19.87 -8.09 -10.19
CA LYS A 76 20.72 -6.90 -10.14
C LYS A 76 20.38 -6.04 -8.92
N GLU A 77 19.09 -5.76 -8.72
CA GLU A 77 18.61 -4.96 -7.59
C GLU A 77 18.84 -5.65 -6.24
N LEU A 78 18.81 -6.99 -6.20
CA LEU A 78 19.18 -7.74 -4.99
C LEU A 78 20.66 -7.61 -4.66
N ARG A 79 21.54 -7.59 -5.67
CA ARG A 79 22.98 -7.40 -5.47
C ARG A 79 23.32 -5.97 -5.04
N GLU A 80 22.67 -4.98 -5.66
CA GLU A 80 22.80 -3.58 -5.23
C GLU A 80 22.30 -3.40 -3.78
N TYR A 81 21.19 -4.04 -3.42
CA TYR A 81 20.68 -4.01 -2.04
C TYR A 81 21.63 -4.71 -1.05
N ALA A 82 22.28 -5.80 -1.45
CA ALA A 82 23.30 -6.46 -0.64
C ALA A 82 24.51 -5.55 -0.41
N ASP A 83 24.98 -4.85 -1.44
CA ASP A 83 26.07 -3.88 -1.33
C ASP A 83 25.72 -2.73 -0.38
N GLU A 84 24.47 -2.22 -0.43
CA GLU A 84 23.96 -1.20 0.50
C GLU A 84 23.96 -1.69 1.96
N LEU A 85 23.68 -2.98 2.18
CA LEU A 85 23.74 -3.62 3.50
C LEU A 85 25.17 -4.03 3.91
N GLY A 86 26.15 -3.95 3.01
CA GLY A 86 27.51 -4.44 3.24
C GLY A 86 27.62 -5.98 3.24
N VAL A 87 26.68 -6.67 2.58
CA VAL A 87 26.67 -8.12 2.40
C VAL A 87 27.26 -8.49 1.04
N GLU A 88 28.41 -9.18 1.03
CA GLU A 88 28.99 -9.69 -0.21
C GLU A 88 28.27 -10.96 -0.67
N ILE A 89 27.62 -10.90 -1.84
CA ILE A 89 27.03 -12.09 -2.47
C ILE A 89 28.05 -12.73 -3.42
N PRO A 90 28.50 -13.97 -3.16
CA PRO A 90 29.43 -14.68 -4.03
C PRO A 90 28.96 -14.76 -5.50
N ALA A 91 29.93 -14.74 -6.44
CA ALA A 91 29.65 -14.71 -7.88
C ALA A 91 29.06 -16.04 -8.42
N ASP A 92 29.26 -17.13 -7.70
CA ASP A 92 28.70 -18.46 -7.96
C ASP A 92 27.23 -18.57 -7.55
N VAL A 93 26.76 -17.74 -6.63
CA VAL A 93 25.33 -17.67 -6.26
C VAL A 93 24.54 -16.93 -7.35
N LYS A 94 23.90 -17.70 -8.23
CA LYS A 94 23.16 -17.16 -9.40
C LYS A 94 21.65 -17.30 -9.28
N LYS A 95 21.15 -18.14 -8.39
CA LYS A 95 19.71 -18.32 -8.20
C LYS A 95 19.16 -17.18 -7.37
N LYS A 96 17.96 -16.74 -7.72
CA LYS A 96 17.32 -15.63 -7.03
C LYS A 96 16.91 -16.03 -5.60
N GLU A 97 16.41 -17.25 -5.41
CA GLU A 97 16.01 -17.74 -4.09
C GLU A 97 17.19 -17.77 -3.11
N ASP A 98 18.32 -18.34 -3.53
CA ASP A 98 19.55 -18.39 -2.72
C ASP A 98 20.06 -16.98 -2.33
N ILE A 99 19.90 -15.98 -3.21
CA ILE A 99 20.26 -14.59 -2.90
C ILE A 99 19.30 -13.98 -1.87
N ILE A 100 18.00 -14.27 -1.99
CA ILE A 100 16.99 -13.78 -1.06
C ILE A 100 17.23 -14.36 0.35
N GLU A 101 17.59 -15.65 0.44
CA GLU A 101 17.90 -16.32 1.71
C GLU A 101 19.10 -15.69 2.44
N LEU A 102 20.06 -15.13 1.71
CA LEU A 102 21.20 -14.39 2.28
C LEU A 102 20.85 -12.98 2.78
N LEU A 103 19.71 -12.44 2.36
CA LEU A 103 19.30 -11.05 2.59
C LEU A 103 18.08 -10.91 3.52
N SER A 104 17.43 -12.03 3.86
CA SER A 104 16.31 -12.09 4.80
C SER A 104 16.77 -12.28 6.23
#